data_AF-A0A7Z0DKN7-F1
#
_entry.id   AF-A0A7Z0DKN7-F1
#
_cell.length_a   1.000
_cell.length_b   1.000
_cell.length_c   1.000
_cell.angle_alpha   90.00
_cell.angle_beta   90.00
_cell.angle_gamma   90.00
#
_symmetry.space_group_name_H-M   'P 1'
#
loop_
_entity.id
_entity.type
_entity.pdbx_description
1 polymer ?
#
loop_
_entity_poly.entity_id
_entity_poly.type
_entity_poly.pdbx_seq_one_letter_code
_entity_poly.pdbx_strand_id
1 'polypeptide(L)'
;MKTKVFLFTFRLSYSGKAVHRIYATQGQEAFLEGHIAAFNEIGGIPTRHVRYDNLTAAVTRVVNARGRERVENDRWVLFRSHFGFDAFYCQPGIAGAHEKGGVEGDVGRFRRQHLVPMPVVDSLDELNEKV
;
A
#
# COMPACT_ATOMS: atom_id res chain seq x y z
N MET A 1 -23.70 -13.23 4.83
CA MET A 1 -22.94 -13.29 3.54
C MET A 1 -21.50 -12.90 3.82
N LYS A 2 -20.50 -13.45 3.12
CA LYS A 2 -19.11 -12.99 3.25
C LYS A 2 -18.77 -12.08 2.07
N THR A 3 -18.18 -10.92 2.34
CA THR A 3 -17.75 -9.96 1.32
C THR A 3 -16.24 -9.92 1.27
N LYS A 4 -15.67 -10.00 0.07
CA LYS A 4 -14.22 -9.81 -0.12
C LYS A 4 -13.92 -8.32 -0.10
N VAL A 5 -12.92 -7.95 0.70
CA VAL A 5 -12.40 -6.59 0.81
C VAL A 5 -10.88 -6.61 0.66
N PHE A 6 -10.29 -5.44 0.51
CA PHE A 6 -8.86 -5.27 0.27
C PHE A 6 -8.26 -4.32 1.31
N LEU A 7 -7.14 -4.72 1.88
CA LEU A 7 -6.41 -3.94 2.87
C LEU A 7 -5.29 -3.16 2.18
N PHE A 8 -5.40 -1.84 2.19
CA PHE A 8 -4.28 -0.95 1.95
C PHE A 8 -3.42 -0.86 3.21
N THR A 9 -2.11 -1.01 3.05
CA THR A 9 -1.14 -0.89 4.15
C THR A 9 0.01 0.00 3.72
N PHE A 10 0.28 1.02 4.53
CA PHE A 10 1.40 1.93 4.36
C PHE A 10 2.23 1.95 5.63
N ARG A 11 3.51 1.55 5.55
CA ARG A 11 4.38 1.44 6.73
C ARG A 11 5.67 2.23 6.56
N LEU A 12 5.98 3.08 7.54
CA LEU A 12 7.25 3.76 7.63
C LEU A 12 8.35 2.78 8.05
N SER A 13 9.42 2.74 7.26
CA SER A 13 10.48 1.74 7.44
C SER A 13 11.34 2.01 8.67
N TYR A 14 11.52 3.29 9.03
CA TYR A 14 12.31 3.72 10.17
C TYR A 14 11.58 3.54 11.50
N SER A 15 10.37 4.09 11.63
CA SER A 15 9.61 4.08 12.90
C SER A 15 8.72 2.86 13.07
N GLY A 16 8.39 2.14 12.00
CA GLY A 16 7.40 1.08 12.02
C GLY A 16 5.95 1.54 12.14
N LYS A 17 5.68 2.86 12.23
CA LYS A 17 4.30 3.39 12.16
C LYS A 17 3.64 2.92 10.87
N ALA A 18 2.44 2.37 10.98
CA ALA A 18 1.67 1.85 9.87
C ALA A 18 0.29 2.51 9.83
N VAL A 19 -0.25 2.68 8.63
CA VAL A 19 -1.62 3.13 8.37
C VAL A 19 -2.28 2.07 7.52
N HIS A 20 -3.51 1.71 7.91
CA HIS A 20 -4.30 0.69 7.28
C HIS A 20 -5.66 1.25 6.86
N ARG A 21 -6.16 0.84 5.70
CA ARG A 21 -7.45 1.26 5.16
C ARG A 21 -8.07 0.11 4.38
N ILE A 22 -9.37 -0.10 4.53
CA ILE A 22 -10.11 -1.19 3.91
C ILE A 22 -10.97 -0.66 2.77
N TYR A 23 -10.88 -1.32 1.62
CA TYR A 23 -11.54 -0.93 0.38
C TYR A 23 -12.32 -2.08 -0.27
N ALA A 24 -13.33 -1.74 -1.08
CA ALA A 24 -14.06 -2.69 -1.91
C ALA A 24 -13.28 -3.17 -3.16
N THR A 25 -12.20 -2.46 -3.52
CA THR A 25 -11.46 -2.68 -4.78
C THR A 25 -9.95 -2.49 -4.60
N GLN A 26 -9.16 -3.03 -5.53
CA GLN A 26 -7.72 -2.78 -5.68
C GLN A 26 -7.42 -1.83 -6.86
N GLY A 27 -8.46 -1.14 -7.36
CA GLY A 27 -8.32 -0.16 -8.42
C GLY A 27 -7.42 1.02 -8.04
N GLN A 28 -6.99 1.79 -9.04
CA GLN A 28 -6.07 2.90 -8.85
C GLN A 28 -6.63 3.95 -7.88
N GLU A 29 -7.93 4.21 -7.88
CA GLU A 29 -8.56 5.20 -7.00
C GLU A 29 -8.40 4.85 -5.52
N ALA A 30 -8.69 3.61 -5.13
CA ALA A 30 -8.47 3.12 -3.76
C ALA A 30 -6.98 3.17 -3.38
N PHE A 31 -6.08 2.91 -4.33
CA PHE A 31 -4.65 3.01 -4.11
C PHE A 31 -4.18 4.45 -3.85
N LEU A 32 -4.67 5.43 -4.62
CA LEU A 32 -4.34 6.85 -4.44
C LEU A 32 -4.96 7.41 -3.16
N GLU A 33 -6.22 7.10 -2.90
CA GLU A 33 -6.92 7.52 -1.68
C GLU A 33 -6.25 6.95 -0.43
N GLY A 34 -5.81 5.68 -0.47
CA GLY A 34 -5.06 5.06 0.62
C GLY A 34 -3.78 5.82 0.95
N HIS A 35 -3.07 6.35 -0.06
CA HIS A 35 -1.90 7.20 0.16
C HIS A 35 -2.27 8.53 0.79
N ILE A 36 -3.33 9.20 0.31
CA ILE A 36 -3.80 10.47 0.89
C ILE A 36 -4.15 10.28 2.36
N ALA A 37 -4.92 9.23 2.70
CA ALA A 37 -5.26 8.90 4.07
C ALA A 37 -4.01 8.65 4.91
N ALA A 38 -3.04 7.87 4.39
CA ALA A 38 -1.78 7.62 5.08
C ALA A 38 -0.95 8.89 5.31
N PHE A 39 -0.86 9.78 4.32
CA PHE A 39 -0.12 11.04 4.45
C PHE A 39 -0.74 11.97 5.49
N ASN A 40 -2.07 12.06 5.52
CA ASN A 40 -2.79 12.83 6.53
C ASN A 40 -2.55 12.25 7.94
N GLU A 41 -2.66 10.92 8.09
CA GLU A 41 -2.50 10.21 9.37
C GLU A 41 -1.06 10.27 9.93
N ILE A 42 -0.05 10.24 9.06
CA ILE A 42 1.35 10.42 9.48
C ILE A 42 1.74 11.90 9.60
N GLY A 43 0.91 12.83 9.13
CA GLY A 43 1.15 14.27 9.18
C GLY A 43 2.22 14.75 8.19
N GLY A 44 2.43 14.05 7.07
CA GLY A 44 3.43 14.43 6.08
C GLY A 44 3.68 13.40 4.97
N ILE A 45 4.68 13.68 4.14
CA ILE A 45 5.10 12.84 3.01
C ILE A 45 6.51 12.29 3.28
N PRO A 46 6.80 10.99 3.05
CA PRO A 46 8.15 10.46 3.22
C PRO A 46 9.16 11.06 2.24
N THR A 47 10.37 11.34 2.71
CA THR A 47 11.36 12.15 1.99
C THR A 47 12.45 11.39 1.24
N ARG A 48 12.61 10.07 1.48
CA ARG A 48 13.63 9.25 0.79
C ARG A 48 13.07 8.53 -0.43
N HIS A 49 12.06 7.71 -0.21
CA HIS A 49 11.27 7.02 -1.22
C HIS A 49 10.16 6.23 -0.54
N VAL A 50 9.14 5.85 -1.30
CA VAL A 50 8.16 4.84 -0.92
C VAL A 50 8.41 3.57 -1.74
N ARG A 51 8.46 2.43 -1.04
CA ARG A 51 8.75 1.14 -1.66
C ARG A 51 7.47 0.47 -2.13
N TYR A 52 7.48 0.03 -3.38
CA TYR A 52 6.35 -0.65 -4.01
C TYR A 52 6.77 -1.99 -4.59
N ASP A 53 5.79 -2.89 -4.66
CA ASP A 53 5.87 -4.04 -5.55
C ASP A 53 5.55 -3.63 -7.01
N ASN A 54 5.50 -4.60 -7.91
CA ASN A 54 5.04 -4.41 -9.29
C ASN A 54 3.49 -4.33 -9.37
N LEU A 55 2.90 -3.40 -8.63
CA LEU A 55 1.45 -3.21 -8.54
C LEU A 55 0.92 -2.63 -9.86
N THR A 56 -0.10 -3.25 -10.45
CA THR A 56 -0.72 -2.77 -11.70
C THR A 56 -1.35 -1.38 -11.59
N ALA A 57 -1.70 -0.95 -10.36
CA ALA A 57 -2.21 0.39 -10.07
C ALA A 57 -1.16 1.51 -10.29
N ALA A 58 0.13 1.18 -10.21
CA ALA A 58 1.25 2.10 -10.35
C ALA A 58 2.10 1.81 -11.60
N VAL A 59 2.19 0.55 -11.99
CA VAL A 59 3.05 0.06 -13.08
C VAL A 59 2.19 -0.49 -14.21
N THR A 60 2.34 0.10 -15.40
CA THR A 60 1.73 -0.41 -16.63
C THR A 60 2.55 -1.56 -17.22
N ARG A 61 3.89 -1.48 -17.15
CA ARG A 61 4.78 -2.52 -17.69
C ARG A 61 6.13 -2.58 -16.95
N VAL A 62 6.62 -3.80 -16.74
CA VAL A 62 8.00 -4.06 -16.29
C VAL A 62 8.92 -4.06 -17.51
N VAL A 63 9.89 -3.14 -17.58
CA VAL A 63 10.78 -2.97 -18.76
C VAL A 63 11.88 -4.02 -18.79
N ASN A 64 12.48 -4.31 -17.63
CA ASN A 64 13.50 -5.33 -17.48
C ASN A 64 13.20 -6.17 -16.24
N ALA A 65 12.97 -7.48 -16.42
CA ALA A 65 12.69 -8.41 -15.33
C ALA A 65 13.86 -8.55 -14.34
N ARG A 66 15.10 -8.19 -14.72
CA ARG A 66 16.28 -8.18 -13.84
C ARG A 66 16.59 -6.79 -13.27
N GLY A 67 15.85 -5.75 -13.69
CA GLY A 67 16.07 -4.35 -13.31
C GLY A 67 14.90 -3.74 -12.55
N ARG A 68 15.06 -2.47 -12.14
CA ARG A 68 14.04 -1.69 -11.42
C ARG A 68 13.24 -0.73 -12.31
N GLU A 69 13.59 -0.62 -13.59
CA GLU A 69 12.87 0.24 -14.54
C GLU A 69 11.44 -0.23 -14.78
N ARG A 70 10.50 0.72 -14.69
CA ARG A 70 9.07 0.52 -14.88
C ARG A 70 8.53 1.57 -15.83
N VAL A 71 7.58 1.17 -16.68
CA VAL A 71 6.64 2.11 -17.29
C VAL A 71 5.55 2.34 -16.27
N GLU A 72 5.58 3.51 -15.65
CA GLU A 72 4.57 3.94 -14.69
C GLU A 72 3.27 4.34 -15.42
N ASN A 73 2.16 4.27 -14.70
CA ASN A 73 0.89 4.83 -15.17
C ASN A 73 0.91 6.37 -15.04
N ASP A 74 0.42 7.10 -16.05
CA ASP A 74 0.48 8.58 -16.06
C ASP A 74 -0.20 9.23 -14.85
N ARG A 75 -1.34 8.68 -14.39
CA ARG A 75 -2.03 9.18 -13.19
C ARG A 75 -1.22 8.93 -11.92
N TRP A 76 -0.45 7.83 -11.89
CA TRP A 76 0.49 7.55 -10.80
C TRP A 76 1.68 8.53 -10.81
N VAL A 77 2.25 8.80 -11.98
CA VAL A 77 3.33 9.80 -12.15
C VAL A 77 2.86 11.18 -11.70
N LEU A 78 1.66 11.60 -12.12
CA LEU A 78 1.06 12.87 -11.70
C LEU A 78 0.89 12.92 -10.18
N PHE A 79 0.35 11.86 -9.58
CA PHE A 79 0.12 11.78 -8.14
C PHE A 79 1.43 11.93 -7.34
N ARG A 80 2.46 11.14 -7.65
CA ARG A 80 3.73 11.21 -6.93
C ARG A 80 4.48 12.53 -7.15
N SER A 81 4.29 13.15 -8.33
CA SER A 81 4.84 14.49 -8.62
C SER A 81 4.13 15.58 -7.81
N HIS A 82 2.81 15.47 -7.63
CA HIS A 82 2.03 16.41 -6.82
C HIS A 82 2.43 16.36 -5.34
N PHE A 83 2.59 15.16 -4.78
CA PHE A 83 2.99 15.00 -3.37
C PHE A 83 4.51 15.08 -3.15
N GLY A 84 5.32 14.98 -4.22
CA GLY A 84 6.77 15.15 -4.13
C GLY A 84 7.50 13.98 -3.47
N PHE A 85 7.16 12.73 -3.83
CA PHE A 85 7.91 11.55 -3.36
C PHE A 85 8.39 10.66 -4.51
N ASP A 86 9.48 9.93 -4.23
CA ASP A 86 10.07 8.99 -5.17
C ASP A 86 9.51 7.57 -4.98
N ALA A 87 9.15 6.91 -6.09
CA ALA A 87 8.77 5.51 -6.09
C ALA A 87 10.02 4.61 -6.19
N PHE A 88 10.14 3.63 -5.30
CA PHE A 88 11.19 2.63 -5.32
C PHE A 88 10.58 1.24 -5.56
N TYR A 89 10.79 0.67 -6.74
CA TYR A 89 10.29 -0.65 -7.08
C TYR A 89 11.26 -1.73 -6.62
N CYS A 90 10.77 -2.64 -5.76
CA CYS A 90 11.56 -3.78 -5.29
C CYS A 90 11.96 -4.70 -6.46
N GLN A 91 13.08 -5.41 -6.30
CA GLN A 91 13.48 -6.41 -7.30
C GLN A 91 12.47 -7.58 -7.31
N PRO A 92 12.12 -8.12 -8.49
CA PRO A 92 11.27 -9.30 -8.56
C PRO A 92 12.04 -10.56 -8.09
N GLY A 93 11.30 -11.50 -7.48
CA GLY A 93 11.85 -12.78 -7.00
C GLY A 93 12.46 -12.73 -5.60
N ILE A 94 13.16 -13.82 -5.23
CA ILE A 94 13.70 -14.05 -3.87
C ILE A 94 14.68 -12.93 -3.47
N ALA A 95 15.43 -12.37 -4.41
CA ALA A 95 16.39 -11.30 -4.16
C ALA A 95 15.76 -10.03 -3.55
N GLY A 96 14.50 -9.71 -3.89
CA GLY A 96 13.78 -8.55 -3.35
C GLY A 96 12.91 -8.85 -2.12
N ALA A 97 12.84 -10.11 -1.66
CA ALA A 97 12.00 -10.50 -0.53
C ALA A 97 12.43 -9.79 0.78
N HIS A 98 13.74 -9.65 1.00
CA HIS A 98 14.29 -8.94 2.15
C HIS A 98 13.90 -7.46 2.19
N GLU A 99 13.56 -6.86 1.05
CA GLU A 99 13.11 -5.46 0.98
C GLU A 99 11.68 -5.28 1.54
N LYS A 100 10.89 -6.36 1.71
CA LYS A 100 9.46 -6.28 2.07
C LYS A 100 9.10 -6.86 3.43
N GLY A 101 10.02 -7.54 4.12
CA GLY A 101 9.71 -8.26 5.37
C GLY A 101 9.04 -7.40 6.45
N GLY A 102 9.38 -6.11 6.53
CA GLY A 102 8.77 -5.18 7.50
C GLY A 102 7.27 -4.95 7.27
N VAL A 103 6.81 -4.79 6.02
CA VAL A 103 5.38 -4.58 5.73
C VAL A 103 4.60 -5.90 5.75
N GLU A 104 5.22 -7.00 5.35
CA GLU A 104 4.58 -8.34 5.40
C GLU A 104 4.30 -8.78 6.84
N GLY A 105 5.27 -8.60 7.74
CA GLY A 105 5.08 -8.89 9.16
C GLY A 105 3.99 -8.02 9.80
N ASP A 106 3.89 -6.77 9.36
CA ASP A 106 2.90 -5.80 9.81
C ASP A 106 1.48 -6.16 9.37
N VAL A 107 1.29 -6.51 8.10
CA VAL A 107 0.01 -7.04 7.58
C VAL A 107 -0.41 -8.27 8.35
N GLY A 108 0.52 -9.20 8.63
CA GLY A 108 0.22 -10.39 9.42
C GLY A 108 -0.25 -10.05 10.83
N ARG A 109 0.43 -9.11 11.51
CA ARG A 109 0.07 -8.65 12.86
C ARG A 109 -1.31 -7.99 12.87
N PHE A 110 -1.53 -7.03 11.97
CA PHE A 110 -2.79 -6.30 11.86
C PHE A 110 -3.99 -7.23 11.66
N ARG A 111 -3.89 -8.18 10.72
CA ARG A 111 -4.98 -9.13 10.45
C ARG A 111 -5.35 -9.96 11.68
N ARG A 112 -4.36 -10.43 12.43
CA ARG A 112 -4.59 -11.23 13.65
C ARG A 112 -5.20 -10.43 14.78
N GLN A 113 -4.89 -9.14 14.87
CA GLN A 113 -5.35 -8.26 15.93
C GLN A 113 -6.75 -7.67 15.66
N HIS A 114 -7.03 -7.31 14.40
CA HIS A 114 -8.22 -6.52 14.05
C HIS A 114 -9.27 -7.30 13.25
N LEU A 115 -8.86 -8.36 12.53
CA LEU A 115 -9.75 -9.11 11.62
C LEU A 115 -10.01 -10.55 12.08
N VAL A 116 -9.61 -10.87 13.32
CA VAL A 116 -9.86 -12.17 13.96
C VAL A 116 -10.46 -11.93 15.35
N PRO A 117 -11.69 -12.41 15.65
CA PRO A 117 -12.58 -13.13 14.73
C PRO A 117 -13.06 -12.25 13.56
N MET A 118 -13.64 -12.87 12.51
CA MET A 118 -14.11 -12.14 11.33
C MET A 118 -15.10 -11.04 11.74
N PRO A 119 -14.82 -9.76 11.42
CA PRO A 119 -15.70 -8.66 11.78
C PRO A 119 -17.08 -8.82 11.15
N VAL A 120 -18.11 -8.47 11.92
CA VAL A 120 -19.49 -8.33 11.45
C VAL A 120 -19.83 -6.85 11.56
N VAL A 121 -20.11 -6.25 10.42
CA VAL A 121 -20.34 -4.82 10.21
C VAL A 121 -21.37 -4.65 9.09
N ASP A 122 -22.06 -3.52 9.09
CA ASP A 122 -23.07 -3.18 8.08
C ASP A 122 -22.47 -2.37 6.91
N SER A 123 -21.29 -1.77 7.07
CA SER A 123 -20.63 -0.98 6.03
C SER A 123 -19.09 -1.06 6.07
N LEU A 124 -18.46 -0.59 4.98
CA LEU A 124 -17.00 -0.44 4.94
C LEU A 124 -16.50 0.69 5.84
N ASP A 125 -17.30 1.73 6.05
CA ASP A 125 -16.93 2.84 6.92
C ASP A 125 -16.88 2.37 8.38
N GLU A 126 -17.90 1.62 8.82
CA GLU A 126 -17.92 1.02 10.15
C GLU A 126 -16.72 0.06 10.34
N LEU A 127 -16.35 -0.69 9.30
CA LEU A 127 -15.18 -1.53 9.35
C LEU A 127 -13.88 -0.72 9.45
N ASN A 128 -13.76 0.40 8.75
CA ASN A 128 -12.60 1.28 8.82
C ASN A 128 -12.48 1.99 10.18
N GLU A 129 -13.59 2.31 10.85
CA GLU A 129 -13.59 2.88 12.21
C GLU A 129 -13.12 1.89 13.28
N LYS A 130 -13.26 0.59 13.03
CA LYS A 130 -12.89 -0.48 13.98
C LYS A 130 -11.44 -0.94 13.87
N VAL A 131 -10.72 -0.56 12.81
CA VAL A 131 -9.38 -1.08 12.51
C VAL A 131 -8.28 -0.05 12.58
#